data_AF-A0A915NI32-F1
#
_entry.id   AF-A0A915NI32-F1
#
_cell.length_a   1.000
_cell.length_b   1.000
_cell.length_c   1.000
_cell.angle_alpha   90.00
_cell.angle_beta   90.00
_cell.angle_gamma   90.00
#
_symmetry.space_group_name_H-M   'P 1'
#
loop_
_entity.id
_entity.type
_entity.pdbx_description
1 polymer ?
#
loop_
_entity_poly.entity_id
_entity_poly.type
_entity_poly.pdbx_seq_one_letter_code
_entity_poly.pdbx_strand_id
1 'polypeptide(L)'
;MSKDSQYLTEVHYVNQDGGDSGVVYSEQISKEHDMDVLVNRLMDKFYYPEGHPYSFEAGGLASEILKDNTKLDELRQYHQKYFHLNNMLITITGNVNEEELINKILSLESLYSNKIPDNFTRPFQTGLAPLISQTREERIPYDEDKLGWYISYINYK
;
A
#
# COMPACT_ATOMS: atom_id res chain seq x y z
N MET A 1 -5.75 12.54 -14.89
CA MET A 1 -6.57 11.67 -14.02
C MET A 1 -6.90 10.42 -14.82
N SER A 2 -6.77 9.23 -14.23
CA SER A 2 -6.99 7.95 -14.92
C SER A 2 -8.41 7.90 -15.51
N LYS A 3 -8.54 7.45 -16.76
CA LYS A 3 -9.86 7.24 -17.39
C LYS A 3 -10.54 6.04 -16.74
N ASP A 4 -11.86 6.07 -16.62
CA ASP A 4 -12.66 4.99 -16.00
C ASP A 4 -12.35 3.60 -16.60
N SER A 5 -12.08 3.55 -17.91
CA SER A 5 -11.68 2.32 -18.61
C SER A 5 -10.32 1.76 -18.16
N GLN A 6 -9.37 2.63 -17.76
CA GLN A 6 -8.07 2.19 -17.24
C GLN A 6 -8.22 1.63 -15.83
N TYR A 7 -9.10 2.21 -15.02
CA TYR A 7 -9.38 1.70 -13.68
C TYR A 7 -9.91 0.26 -13.71
N LEU A 8 -10.88 -0.02 -14.57
CA LEU A 8 -11.51 -1.34 -14.69
C LEU A 8 -10.52 -2.43 -15.10
N THR A 9 -9.63 -2.15 -16.04
CA THR A 9 -8.65 -3.16 -16.50
C THR A 9 -7.51 -3.37 -15.50
N GLU A 10 -7.11 -2.31 -14.80
CA GLU A 10 -6.00 -2.36 -13.85
C GLU A 10 -6.41 -2.98 -12.52
N VAL A 11 -7.57 -2.62 -11.96
CA VAL A 11 -7.94 -3.02 -10.60
C VAL A 11 -8.69 -4.36 -10.60
N HIS A 12 -9.90 -4.40 -11.14
CA HIS A 12 -10.74 -5.59 -11.17
C HIS A 12 -11.90 -5.46 -12.18
N TYR A 13 -12.21 -6.56 -12.85
CA TYR A 13 -13.39 -6.75 -13.69
C TYR A 13 -13.75 -8.24 -13.78
N VAL A 14 -15.01 -8.53 -14.11
CA VAL A 14 -15.46 -9.89 -14.44
C VAL A 14 -15.25 -10.15 -15.93
N ASN A 15 -14.55 -11.23 -16.26
CA ASN A 15 -14.24 -11.61 -17.64
C ASN A 15 -15.43 -12.29 -18.34
N GLN A 16 -15.26 -12.63 -19.63
CA GLN A 16 -16.32 -13.23 -20.46
C GLN A 16 -16.77 -14.62 -19.97
N ASP A 17 -15.92 -15.32 -19.23
CA ASP A 17 -16.19 -16.65 -18.67
C ASP A 17 -16.79 -16.58 -17.25
N GLY A 18 -17.01 -15.37 -16.72
CA GLY A 18 -17.56 -15.14 -15.38
C GLY A 18 -16.51 -15.23 -14.24
N GLY A 19 -15.22 -15.26 -14.57
CA GLY A 19 -14.13 -15.24 -13.59
C GLY A 19 -13.63 -13.83 -13.27
N ASP A 20 -13.01 -13.67 -12.10
CA ASP A 20 -12.40 -12.41 -11.66
C ASP A 20 -11.06 -12.18 -12.36
N SER A 21 -10.82 -10.95 -12.80
CA SER A 21 -9.61 -10.56 -13.53
C SER A 21 -9.23 -9.11 -13.25
N GLY A 22 -7.98 -8.73 -13.45
CA GLY A 22 -7.45 -7.39 -13.17
C GLY A 22 -5.99 -7.49 -12.78
N VAL A 23 -5.17 -6.53 -13.19
CA VAL A 23 -3.71 -6.57 -12.95
C VAL A 23 -3.43 -6.62 -11.45
N VAL A 24 -4.00 -5.69 -10.68
CA VAL A 24 -3.82 -5.61 -9.23
C VAL A 24 -4.42 -6.83 -8.52
N TYR A 25 -5.62 -7.25 -8.92
CA TYR A 25 -6.26 -8.44 -8.35
C TYR A 25 -5.40 -9.70 -8.55
N SER A 26 -4.93 -9.96 -9.77
CA SER A 26 -4.11 -11.13 -10.09
C SER A 26 -2.74 -11.08 -9.39
N GLU A 27 -2.15 -9.89 -9.23
CA GLU A 27 -0.93 -9.71 -8.45
C GLU A 27 -1.16 -10.06 -6.97
N GLN A 28 -2.24 -9.57 -6.36
CA GLN A 28 -2.52 -9.81 -4.94
C GLN A 28 -2.84 -11.26 -4.63
N ILE A 29 -3.63 -11.94 -5.47
CA ILE A 29 -3.88 -13.39 -5.32
C ILE A 29 -2.58 -14.18 -5.41
N SER A 30 -1.68 -13.81 -6.33
CA SER A 30 -0.38 -14.48 -6.46
C SER A 30 0.47 -14.30 -5.19
N LYS A 31 0.47 -13.10 -4.61
CA LYS A 31 1.15 -12.79 -3.35
C LYS A 31 0.51 -13.52 -2.15
N GLU A 32 -0.80 -13.69 -2.14
CA GLU A 32 -1.52 -14.43 -1.09
C GLU A 32 -1.21 -15.93 -1.09
N HIS A 33 -0.67 -16.48 -2.18
CA HIS A 33 -0.15 -17.84 -2.25
C HIS A 33 1.35 -17.95 -1.95
N ASP A 34 2.01 -16.85 -1.57
CA ASP A 34 3.41 -16.85 -1.19
C ASP A 34 3.56 -16.91 0.35
N MET A 35 4.28 -17.92 0.84
CA MET A 35 4.47 -18.12 2.28
C MET A 35 5.24 -16.99 2.94
N ASP A 36 6.25 -16.43 2.27
CA ASP A 36 7.03 -15.34 2.85
C ASP A 36 6.16 -14.09 3.01
N VAL A 37 5.24 -13.86 2.07
CA VAL A 37 4.26 -12.78 2.17
C VAL A 37 3.29 -13.01 3.34
N LEU A 38 2.73 -14.22 3.47
CA LEU A 38 1.81 -14.54 4.56
C LEU A 38 2.47 -14.40 5.94
N VAL A 39 3.70 -14.87 6.09
CA VAL A 39 4.51 -14.73 7.31
C VAL A 39 4.74 -13.26 7.63
N ASN A 40 5.23 -12.46 6.67
CA ASN A 40 5.51 -11.04 6.90
C ASN A 40 4.25 -10.25 7.28
N ARG A 41 3.10 -10.50 6.62
CA ARG A 41 1.82 -9.86 6.96
C ARG A 41 1.38 -10.17 8.39
N LEU A 42 1.58 -11.40 8.84
CA LEU A 42 1.28 -11.77 10.22
C LEU A 42 2.23 -11.07 11.20
N MET A 43 3.51 -11.03 10.87
CA MET A 43 4.50 -10.29 11.67
C MET A 43 4.15 -8.81 11.79
N ASP A 44 3.72 -8.15 10.71
CA ASP A 44 3.27 -6.76 10.74
C ASP A 44 2.08 -6.56 11.68
N LYS A 45 1.10 -7.48 11.66
CA LYS A 45 -0.03 -7.47 12.61
C LYS A 45 0.38 -7.72 14.06
N PHE A 46 1.51 -8.38 14.31
CA PHE A 46 2.04 -8.56 15.66
C PHE A 46 2.85 -7.36 16.15
N TYR A 47 3.67 -6.78 15.28
CA TYR A 47 4.51 -5.64 15.64
C TYR A 47 3.70 -4.35 15.78
N TYR A 48 2.65 -4.20 14.98
CA TYR A 48 1.83 -3.00 14.94
C TYR A 48 0.43 -3.29 15.51
N PRO A 49 -0.03 -2.53 16.51
CA PRO A 49 -1.34 -2.74 17.11
C PRO A 49 -2.44 -2.52 16.08
N GLU A 50 -3.61 -3.10 16.34
CA GLU A 50 -4.77 -2.95 15.47
C GLU A 50 -5.08 -1.46 15.21
N GLY A 51 -5.29 -1.10 13.95
CA GLY A 51 -5.52 0.28 13.52
C GLY A 51 -4.25 1.09 13.28
N HIS A 52 -3.05 0.55 13.58
CA HIS A 52 -1.80 1.19 13.20
C HIS A 52 -1.61 1.14 11.67
N PRO A 53 -1.16 2.22 11.01
CA PRO A 53 -1.05 2.24 9.55
C PRO A 53 -0.19 1.11 8.94
N TYR A 54 0.87 0.68 9.61
CA TYR A 54 1.72 -0.45 9.18
C TYR A 54 1.15 -1.85 9.48
N SER A 55 -0.01 -1.96 10.13
CA SER A 55 -0.69 -3.26 10.29
C SER A 55 -1.53 -3.65 9.07
N PHE A 56 -1.70 -2.72 8.11
CA PHE A 56 -2.49 -2.91 6.90
C PHE A 56 -1.61 -3.32 5.72
N GLU A 57 -2.16 -4.16 4.84
CA GLU A 57 -1.53 -4.49 3.55
C GLU A 57 -1.71 -3.33 2.57
N ALA A 58 -0.64 -2.59 2.30
CA ALA A 58 -0.69 -1.42 1.42
C ALA A 58 -1.08 -1.77 -0.03
N GLY A 59 -0.80 -3.01 -0.47
CA GLY A 59 -1.23 -3.51 -1.78
C GLY A 59 -2.72 -3.85 -1.88
N GLY A 60 -3.44 -3.87 -0.76
CA GLY A 60 -4.81 -4.36 -0.65
C GLY A 60 -4.88 -5.88 -0.57
N LEU A 61 -5.92 -6.40 0.08
CA LEU A 61 -6.22 -7.83 0.08
C LEU A 61 -7.08 -8.17 -1.14
N ALA A 62 -6.88 -9.34 -1.75
CA ALA A 62 -7.70 -9.77 -2.88
C ALA A 62 -9.19 -9.80 -2.52
N SER A 63 -9.52 -10.25 -1.31
CA SER A 63 -10.89 -10.24 -0.79
C SER A 63 -11.48 -8.83 -0.59
N GLU A 64 -10.67 -7.80 -0.42
CA GLU A 64 -11.12 -6.41 -0.31
C GLU A 64 -11.26 -5.75 -1.69
N ILE A 65 -10.39 -6.10 -2.63
CA ILE A 65 -10.50 -5.72 -4.04
C ILE A 65 -11.80 -6.26 -4.64
N LEU A 66 -12.13 -7.53 -4.38
CA LEU A 66 -13.36 -8.18 -4.86
C LEU A 66 -14.66 -7.60 -4.28
N LYS A 67 -14.60 -6.92 -3.14
CA LYS A 67 -15.79 -6.30 -2.53
C LYS A 67 -16.22 -5.01 -3.24
N ASP A 68 -15.53 -4.63 -4.32
CA ASP A 68 -15.77 -3.39 -5.06
C ASP A 68 -15.67 -2.14 -4.15
N ASN A 69 -14.95 -2.29 -3.03
CA ASN A 69 -14.79 -1.26 -2.01
C ASN A 69 -13.83 -0.16 -2.46
N THR A 70 -12.99 -0.40 -3.47
CA THR A 70 -12.23 0.68 -4.08
C THR A 70 -13.13 1.30 -5.14
N LYS A 71 -13.79 2.41 -4.81
CA LYS A 71 -14.52 3.18 -5.81
C LYS A 71 -13.53 4.10 -6.52
N LEU A 72 -13.70 4.27 -7.83
CA LEU A 72 -12.86 5.19 -8.60
C LEU A 72 -12.83 6.61 -8.00
N ASP A 73 -13.93 7.05 -7.40
CA ASP A 73 -13.99 8.35 -6.72
C ASP A 73 -13.17 8.39 -5.43
N GLU A 74 -13.10 7.29 -4.67
CA GLU A 74 -12.25 7.18 -3.49
C GLU A 74 -10.76 7.20 -3.89
N LEU A 75 -10.40 6.53 -4.99
CA LEU A 75 -9.05 6.60 -5.56
C LEU A 75 -8.70 8.03 -5.99
N ARG A 76 -9.64 8.74 -6.62
CA ARG A 76 -9.46 10.15 -7.02
C ARG A 76 -9.26 11.04 -5.80
N GLN A 77 -10.06 10.85 -4.75
CA GLN A 77 -9.93 11.58 -3.49
C GLN A 77 -8.60 11.27 -2.80
N TYR A 78 -8.19 10.01 -2.76
CA TYR A 78 -6.88 9.59 -2.24
C TYR A 78 -5.74 10.30 -2.99
N HIS A 79 -5.77 10.27 -4.32
CA HIS A 79 -4.76 10.95 -5.14
C HIS A 79 -4.72 12.46 -4.84
N GLN A 80 -5.88 13.13 -4.82
CA GLN A 80 -5.94 14.56 -4.52
C GLN A 80 -5.43 14.89 -3.11
N LYS A 81 -5.71 14.02 -2.14
CA LYS A 81 -5.31 14.21 -0.75
C LYS A 81 -3.82 14.02 -0.51
N TYR A 82 -3.17 13.05 -1.17
CA TYR A 82 -1.80 12.65 -0.85
C TYR A 82 -0.74 13.05 -1.91
N PHE A 83 -1.12 13.28 -3.17
CA PHE A 83 -0.19 13.60 -4.26
C PHE A 83 -0.11 15.11 -4.53
N HIS A 84 0.49 15.82 -3.57
CA HIS A 84 0.77 17.26 -3.68
C HIS A 84 2.18 17.58 -3.17
N LEU A 85 2.71 18.75 -3.54
CA LEU A 85 4.12 19.11 -3.32
C LEU A 85 4.55 19.03 -1.85
N ASN A 86 3.71 19.48 -0.90
CA ASN A 86 4.00 19.39 0.53
C ASN A 86 4.13 17.97 1.12
N ASN A 87 3.77 16.92 0.36
CA ASN A 87 3.89 15.51 0.75
C ASN A 87 4.82 14.69 -0.16
N MET A 88 5.58 15.33 -1.06
CA MET A 88 6.51 14.64 -1.95
C MET A 88 7.96 14.83 -1.51
N LEU A 89 8.78 13.80 -1.76
CA LEU A 89 10.23 13.85 -1.65
C LEU A 89 10.81 13.50 -3.02
N ILE A 90 11.68 14.36 -3.54
CA ILE A 90 12.36 14.15 -4.83
C ILE A 90 13.84 14.01 -4.55
N THR A 91 14.41 12.86 -4.94
CA THR A 91 15.85 12.59 -4.83
C THR A 91 16.45 12.56 -6.23
N ILE A 92 17.47 13.39 -6.47
CA ILE A 92 18.11 13.54 -7.78
C ILE A 92 19.58 13.22 -7.63
N THR A 93 20.11 12.36 -8.49
CA THR A 93 21.49 11.88 -8.42
C THR A 93 22.10 11.81 -9.80
N GLY A 94 23.43 12.01 -9.88
CA GLY A 94 24.19 11.96 -11.13
C GLY A 94 24.76 13.32 -11.56
N ASN A 95 25.27 13.37 -12.78
CA ASN A 95 25.83 14.60 -13.36
C ASN A 95 24.70 15.46 -13.93
N VAL A 96 24.25 16.43 -13.16
CA VAL A 96 23.15 17.33 -13.51
C VAL A 96 23.60 18.78 -13.35
N ASN A 97 23.09 19.66 -14.21
CA ASN A 97 23.22 21.09 -13.98
C ASN A 97 22.22 21.51 -12.89
N GLU A 98 22.76 21.86 -11.72
CA GLU A 98 21.97 22.23 -10.55
C GLU A 98 21.07 23.44 -10.80
N GLU A 99 21.56 24.46 -11.51
CA GLU A 99 20.81 25.69 -11.79
C GLU A 99 19.61 25.40 -12.72
N GLU A 100 19.83 24.66 -13.80
CA GLU A 100 18.75 24.26 -14.71
C GLU A 100 17.69 23.42 -13.97
N LEU A 101 18.14 22.53 -13.10
CA LEU A 101 17.26 21.65 -12.34
C LEU A 101 16.39 22.42 -11.34
N ILE A 102 17.00 23.29 -10.54
CA ILE A 102 16.28 24.14 -9.58
C ILE A 102 15.25 25.00 -10.31
N ASN A 103 15.63 25.60 -11.44
CA ASN A 103 14.72 26.42 -12.24
C ASN A 103 13.50 25.63 -12.74
N LYS A 104 13.70 24.39 -13.20
CA LYS A 104 12.59 23.50 -13.59
C LYS A 104 11.69 23.16 -12.40
N ILE A 105 12.27 22.81 -11.24
CA ILE A 105 11.50 22.48 -10.04
C ILE A 105 10.66 23.69 -9.59
N LEU A 106 11.25 24.89 -9.54
CA LEU A 106 10.53 26.12 -9.17
C LEU A 106 9.40 26.44 -10.15
N SER A 107 9.60 26.23 -11.45
CA SER A 107 8.53 26.41 -12.43
C SER A 107 7.36 25.46 -12.19
N LEU A 108 7.64 24.21 -11.81
CA LEU A 108 6.60 23.23 -11.48
C LEU A 108 5.89 23.59 -10.18
N GLU A 109 6.62 24.04 -9.16
CA GLU A 109 6.02 24.49 -7.91
C GLU A 109 4.97 25.58 -8.13
N SER A 110 5.28 26.56 -8.98
CA SER A 110 4.34 27.62 -9.33
C SER A 110 3.04 27.09 -9.97
N LEU A 111 3.14 26.08 -10.84
CA LEU A 111 2.02 25.48 -11.57
C LEU A 111 1.10 24.63 -10.70
N TYR A 112 1.63 24.03 -9.62
CA TYR A 112 0.91 23.07 -8.78
C TYR A 112 0.62 23.57 -7.37
N SER A 113 1.02 24.81 -7.05
CA SER A 113 0.77 25.49 -5.78
C SER A 113 -0.71 25.47 -5.35
N ASN A 114 -1.63 25.60 -6.31
CA ASN A 114 -3.07 25.58 -6.07
C ASN A 114 -3.67 24.19 -5.77
N LYS A 115 -2.88 23.12 -5.86
CA LYS A 115 -3.32 21.75 -5.56
C LYS A 115 -2.91 21.27 -4.17
N ILE A 116 -2.27 22.13 -3.38
CA ILE A 116 -1.89 21.82 -2.00
C ILE A 116 -3.14 21.95 -1.12
N PRO A 117 -3.54 20.88 -0.40
CA PRO A 117 -4.67 20.96 0.53
C PRO A 117 -4.35 21.84 1.74
N ASP A 118 -5.31 22.66 2.18
CA ASP A 118 -5.12 23.60 3.31
C ASP A 118 -4.84 22.89 4.65
N ASN A 119 -5.48 21.75 4.90
CA ASN A 119 -5.42 21.01 6.17
C ASN A 119 -4.85 19.60 5.97
N PHE A 120 -3.62 19.50 5.47
CA PHE A 120 -2.95 18.22 5.27
C PHE A 120 -2.13 17.78 6.50
N THR A 121 -2.52 16.64 7.09
CA THR A 121 -1.70 15.94 8.09
C THR A 121 -0.93 14.81 7.40
N ARG A 122 0.40 14.81 7.56
CA ARG A 122 1.23 13.74 6.99
C ARG A 122 0.83 12.38 7.60
N PRO A 123 0.66 11.34 6.78
CA PRO A 123 0.36 10.00 7.29
C PRO A 123 1.59 9.40 8.00
N PHE A 124 1.37 8.27 8.69
CA PHE A 124 2.44 7.50 9.36
C PHE A 124 3.25 8.27 10.42
N GLN A 125 2.63 9.27 11.06
CA GLN A 125 3.21 9.99 12.19
C GLN A 125 3.04 9.26 13.53
N THR A 126 2.31 8.14 13.55
CA THR A 126 2.14 7.32 14.75
C THR A 126 3.48 6.73 15.16
N GLY A 127 3.86 6.94 16.42
CA GLY A 127 5.07 6.36 16.99
C GLY A 127 5.01 4.83 17.05
N LEU A 128 6.17 4.20 17.14
CA LEU A 128 6.24 2.75 17.33
C LEU A 128 5.49 2.35 18.59
N ALA A 129 4.70 1.28 18.49
CA ALA A 129 4.08 0.68 19.66
C ALA A 129 5.17 0.14 20.60
N PRO A 130 4.93 0.16 21.93
CA PRO A 130 5.87 -0.42 22.87
C PRO A 130 6.06 -1.91 22.58
N LEU A 131 7.31 -2.38 22.71
CA LEU A 131 7.64 -3.79 22.53
C LEU A 131 6.79 -4.66 23.47
N ILE A 132 6.13 -5.65 22.90
CA ILE A 132 5.26 -6.57 23.63
C ILE A 132 6.08 -7.81 23.99
N SER A 133 6.31 -8.05 25.28
CA SER A 133 6.95 -9.28 25.77
C SER A 133 5.93 -10.42 25.84
N GLN A 134 5.37 -10.82 24.69
CA GLN A 134 4.43 -11.94 24.58
C GLN A 134 4.92 -12.92 23.52
N THR A 135 4.91 -14.21 23.85
CA THR A 135 5.05 -15.29 22.87
C THR A 135 3.67 -15.56 22.28
N ARG A 136 3.60 -15.64 20.95
CA ARG A 136 2.43 -16.12 20.22
C ARG A 136 2.85 -17.19 19.23
N GLU A 137 2.03 -18.22 19.13
CA GLU A 137 2.15 -19.29 18.14
C GLU A 137 0.93 -19.25 17.27
N GLU A 138 1.13 -19.06 15.96
CA GLU A 138 0.06 -18.89 15.00
C GLU A 138 0.31 -19.83 13.82
N ARG A 139 -0.75 -20.51 13.38
CA ARG A 139 -0.66 -21.50 12.30
C ARG A 139 -1.18 -20.87 11.03
N ILE A 140 -0.31 -20.83 10.02
CA ILE A 140 -0.68 -20.36 8.68
C ILE A 140 -1.12 -21.59 7.87
N PRO A 141 -2.40 -21.68 7.48
CA PRO A 141 -2.81 -22.69 6.52
C PRO A 141 -2.16 -22.39 5.16
N TYR A 142 -1.48 -23.38 4.59
CA TYR A 142 -0.85 -23.27 3.27
C TYR A 142 -1.23 -24.48 2.42
N ASP A 143 -2.25 -24.28 1.57
CA ASP A 143 -2.86 -25.28 0.70
C ASP A 143 -3.39 -26.53 1.46
N GLU A 144 -4.49 -27.12 0.98
CA GLU A 144 -5.30 -28.07 1.77
C GLU A 144 -4.55 -29.35 2.23
N ASP A 145 -3.39 -29.65 1.63
CA ASP A 145 -2.65 -30.90 1.83
C ASP A 145 -1.20 -30.76 2.35
N LYS A 146 -0.70 -29.56 2.68
CA LYS A 146 0.68 -29.38 3.16
C LYS A 146 0.73 -28.64 4.51
N LEU A 147 1.25 -29.34 5.52
CA LEU A 147 1.46 -28.81 6.86
C LEU A 147 2.25 -27.49 6.82
N GLY A 148 1.60 -26.40 7.21
CA GLY A 148 2.20 -25.08 7.37
C GLY A 148 3.26 -25.03 8.48
N TRP A 149 4.14 -24.03 8.37
CA TRP A 149 5.21 -23.76 9.31
C TRP A 149 4.68 -23.15 10.62
N TYR A 150 5.42 -23.37 11.71
CA TYR A 150 5.19 -22.72 13.00
C TYR A 150 6.05 -21.46 13.08
N ILE A 151 5.43 -20.29 13.25
CA ILE A 151 6.17 -19.09 13.66
C ILE A 151 6.10 -19.02 15.17
N SER A 152 7.27 -19.17 15.80
CA SER A 152 7.49 -18.81 17.20
C SER A 152 8.40 -17.58 17.19
N TYR A 153 7.91 -16.46 17.71
CA TYR A 153 8.72 -15.26 17.86
C TYR A 153 8.70 -14.78 19.30
N ILE A 154 9.87 -14.39 19.80
CA ILE A 154 10.08 -13.83 21.13
C ILE A 154 10.64 -12.43 20.93
N ASN A 155 9.85 -11.41 21.27
CA ASN A 155 10.33 -10.03 21.31
C ASN A 155 11.06 -9.83 22.66
N TYR A 156 12.39 -9.72 22.62
CA TYR A 156 13.19 -9.44 23.81
C TYR A 156 13.22 -7.93 24.11
N LYS A 157 13.23 -7.61 25.41
CA LYS A 157 13.48 -6.27 25.96
C LYS A 157 14.91 -5.81 25.73
#